data_AF-A0A1L7CV00-F1
#
_entry.id   AF-A0A1L7CV00-F1
#
_cell.length_a   1.000
_cell.length_b   1.000
_cell.length_c   1.000
_cell.angle_alpha   90.00
_cell.angle_beta   90.00
_cell.angle_gamma   90.00
#
_symmetry.space_group_name_H-M   'P 1'
#
loop_
_entity.id
_entity.type
_entity.pdbx_description
1 polymer ?
#
loop_
_entity_poly.entity_id
_entity_poly.type
_entity_poly.pdbx_seq_one_letter_code
_entity_poly.pdbx_strand_id
1 'polypeptide(L)' 'MRQAPNIIAWLLIAAVWLCAPFTGDQAPQAMNWAHAALTTVAIVVGGVVAARRRAWLLLAAAILTAFAWPM' A
#
# COMPACT_ATOMS: atom_id res chain seq x y z
N MET A 1 -17.35 12.27 13.11
CA MET A 1 -16.58 11.01 13.03
C MET A 1 -16.40 10.52 11.58
N ARG A 2 -15.79 11.31 10.68
CA ARG A 2 -15.62 10.94 9.24
C ARG A 2 -14.17 10.63 8.85
N GLN A 3 -13.25 10.32 9.76
CA GLN A 3 -11.82 10.13 9.44
C GLN A 3 -11.36 8.66 9.28
N ALA A 4 -12.16 7.67 9.71
CA ALA A 4 -11.75 6.26 9.76
C ALA A 4 -11.17 5.66 8.45
N PRO A 5 -11.75 5.87 7.25
CA PRO A 5 -11.23 5.22 6.04
C PRO A 5 -9.91 5.82 5.53
N ASN A 6 -9.56 7.05 5.94
CA ASN A 6 -8.23 7.59 5.63
C ASN A 6 -7.15 6.86 6.44
N ILE A 7 -7.44 6.55 7.71
CA ILE A 7 -6.50 5.86 8.58
C ILE A 7 -6.22 4.45 8.05
N ILE A 8 -7.25 3.72 7.61
CA ILE A 8 -7.08 2.38 7.04
C ILE A 8 -6.20 2.41 5.78
N ALA A 9 -6.42 3.37 4.88
CA ALA A 9 -5.61 3.51 3.67
C ALA A 9 -4.13 3.83 4.00
N TRP A 10 -3.89 4.72 4.97
CA TRP A 10 -2.54 5.01 5.46
C TRP A 10 -1.88 3.82 6.13
N LEU A 11 -2.62 3.04 6.94
CA LEU A 11 -2.10 1.83 7.57
C LEU A 11 -1.74 0.76 6.55
N LEU A 12 -2.54 0.59 5.49
CA LEU A 12 -2.23 -0.34 4.39
C LEU A 12 -0.95 0.08 3.67
N ILE A 13 -0.80 1.37 3.34
CA ILE A 13 0.43 1.90 2.73
C ILE A 13 1.62 1.66 3.66
N ALA A 14 1.50 2.02 4.95
CA ALA A 14 2.57 1.82 5.93
C ALA A 14 2.96 0.33 6.07
N ALA A 15 1.98 -0.58 6.05
CA ALA A 15 2.23 -2.02 6.11
C ALA A 15 3.02 -2.53 4.89
N VAL A 16 2.71 -2.03 3.69
CA VAL A 16 3.49 -2.37 2.48
C VAL A 16 4.95 -1.95 2.67
N TRP A 17 5.20 -0.70 3.03
CA TRP A 17 6.57 -0.20 3.21
C TRP A 17 7.33 -0.90 4.35
N LEU A 18 6.64 -1.29 5.42
CA LEU A 18 7.24 -2.05 6.52
C LEU A 18 7.61 -3.48 6.10
N CYS A 19 6.81 -4.09 5.22
CA CYS A 19 7.06 -5.44 4.72
C CYS A 19 8.08 -5.48 3.57
N ALA A 20 8.27 -4.38 2.82
CA ALA A 20 9.19 -4.30 1.68
C ALA A 20 10.63 -4.82 1.96
N PRO A 21 11.31 -4.46 3.08
CA PRO A 21 12.68 -4.93 3.33
C PRO A 21 12.79 -6.45 3.59
N PHE A 22 11.65 -7.13 3.82
CA PHE A 22 11.61 -8.58 4.06
C PHE A 22 11.26 -9.38 2.79
N THR A 23 11.18 -8.71 1.65
CA THR A 23 10.86 -9.30 0.34
C THR A 23 12.05 -9.19 -0.60
N GLY A 24 12.17 -10.13 -1.54
CA GLY A 24 13.31 -10.23 -2.46
C GLY A 24 13.67 -11.69 -2.76
N ASP A 25 14.81 -11.90 -3.42
CA ASP A 25 15.25 -13.21 -3.91
C ASP A 25 15.51 -14.23 -2.79
N GLN A 26 15.82 -13.74 -1.59
CA GLN A 26 16.08 -14.57 -0.42
C GLN A 26 14.81 -14.92 0.37
N ALA A 27 13.67 -14.28 0.06
CA ALA A 27 12.42 -14.48 0.77
C ALA A 27 11.63 -15.67 0.21
N PRO A 28 10.84 -16.39 1.05
CA PRO A 28 9.94 -17.42 0.56
C PRO A 28 9.00 -16.87 -0.51
N GLN A 29 8.80 -17.62 -1.60
CA GLN A 29 7.97 -17.15 -2.72
C GLN A 29 6.55 -16.75 -2.27
N ALA A 30 5.99 -17.44 -1.28
CA ALA A 30 4.71 -17.10 -0.67
C ALA A 30 4.69 -15.71 -0.01
N MET A 31 5.80 -15.27 0.59
CA MET A 31 5.95 -13.93 1.16
C MET A 31 5.92 -12.86 0.07
N ASN A 32 6.61 -13.11 -1.05
CA ASN A 32 6.63 -12.21 -2.20
C ASN A 32 5.23 -12.08 -2.82
N TRP A 33 4.48 -13.18 -2.96
CA TRP A 33 3.09 -13.15 -3.41
C TRP A 33 2.16 -12.43 -2.43
N ALA A 34 2.32 -12.66 -1.13
CA ALA A 34 1.53 -11.97 -0.10
C ALA A 34 1.79 -10.45 -0.12
N HIS A 35 3.05 -10.04 -0.29
CA HIS A 35 3.43 -8.64 -0.41
C HIS A 35 2.89 -8.00 -1.70
N ALA A 36 2.95 -8.70 -2.83
CA ALA A 36 2.36 -8.23 -4.09
C ALA A 36 0.82 -8.05 -3.95
N ALA A 37 0.14 -8.97 -3.28
CA ALA A 37 -1.29 -8.86 -3.00
C ALA A 37 -1.60 -7.67 -2.08
N LEU A 38 -0.83 -7.50 -0.99
CA LEU A 38 -0.98 -6.38 -0.06
C LEU A 38 -0.78 -5.03 -0.76
N THR A 39 0.26 -4.93 -1.60
CA THR A 39 0.57 -3.74 -2.42
C THR A 39 -0.58 -3.39 -3.35
N THR A 40 -1.12 -4.38 -4.06
CA THR A 40 -2.29 -4.20 -4.94
C THR A 40 -3.50 -3.68 -4.16
N VAL A 41 -3.80 -4.27 -3.00
CA VAL A 41 -4.91 -3.84 -2.15
C VAL A 41 -4.69 -2.41 -1.64
N ALA A 42 -3.48 -2.06 -1.21
CA ALA A 42 -3.15 -0.72 -0.74
C ALA A 42 -3.33 0.35 -1.83
N ILE A 43 -2.93 0.06 -3.07
CA ILE A 43 -3.10 0.97 -4.21
C ILE A 43 -4.58 1.18 -4.53
N VAL A 44 -5.36 0.09 -4.63
CA VAL A 44 -6.79 0.16 -4.97
C VAL A 44 -7.56 0.89 -3.88
N VAL A 45 -7.37 0.50 -2.61
CA VAL A 45 -8.04 1.13 -1.47
C VAL A 45 -7.60 2.59 -1.33
N GLY A 46 -6.30 2.87 -1.39
CA GLY A 46 -5.74 4.21 -1.33
C GLY A 46 -6.26 5.12 -2.44
N GLY A 47 -6.29 4.63 -3.68
CA GLY A 47 -6.83 5.35 -4.84
C GLY A 47 -8.33 5.62 -4.75
N VAL A 48 -9.13 4.63 -4.36
CA VAL A 48 -10.59 4.80 -4.17
C VAL A 48 -10.89 5.80 -3.05
N VAL A 49 -10.19 5.69 -1.91
CA VAL A 49 -10.36 6.62 -0.79
C VAL A 49 -9.91 8.03 -1.17
N ALA A 50 -8.78 8.16 -1.87
CA ALA A 50 -8.27 9.44 -2.36
C ALA A 50 -9.26 10.11 -3.32
N ALA A 51 -9.79 9.37 -4.30
CA ALA A 51 -10.77 9.87 -5.26
C ALA A 51 -12.08 10.31 -4.58
N ARG A 52 -12.61 9.50 -3.64
CA ARG A 52 -13.85 9.81 -2.92
C ARG A 52 -13.72 11.01 -1.97
N ARG A 53 -12.52 11.30 -1.46
CA ARG A 53 -12.30 12.33 -0.43
C ARG A 53 -11.48 13.52 -0.91
N ARG A 54 -11.09 13.56 -2.19
CA ARG A 54 -10.13 14.54 -2.74
C ARG A 54 -8.85 14.64 -1.90
N ALA A 55 -8.42 13.51 -1.34
CA ALA A 55 -7.22 13.45 -0.51
C ALA A 55 -5.99 13.25 -1.40
N TRP A 56 -5.50 14.33 -2.00
CA TRP A 56 -4.38 14.32 -2.96
C TRP A 56 -3.09 13.70 -2.39
N LEU A 57 -2.84 13.84 -1.09
CA LEU A 57 -1.70 13.21 -0.41
C LEU A 57 -1.80 11.68 -0.40
N LEU A 58 -3.00 11.12 -0.20
CA LEU A 58 -3.22 9.68 -0.28
C LEU A 58 -3.03 9.16 -1.71
N LEU A 59 -3.41 9.95 -2.71
CA LEU A 59 -3.18 9.61 -4.12
C LEU A 59 -1.69 9.52 -4.42
N ALA A 60 -0.91 10.51 -4.00
CA ALA A 60 0.55 10.51 -4.17
C ALA A 60 1.20 9.32 -3.45
N ALA A 61 0.80 9.04 -2.21
CA ALA A 61 1.30 7.90 -1.46
C ALA A 61 0.93 6.55 -2.12
N ALA A 62 -0.28 6.41 -2.65
CA ALA A 62 -0.69 5.21 -3.38
C ALA A 62 0.13 5.01 -4.66
N ILE A 63 0.41 6.08 -5.41
CA ILE A 63 1.28 6.02 -6.60
C ILE A 63 2.69 5.60 -6.21
N LEU A 64 3.27 6.18 -5.16
CA LEU A 64 4.59 5.79 -4.66
C LEU A 64 4.63 4.32 -4.21
N THR A 65 3.54 3.83 -3.62
CA THR A 65 3.42 2.43 -3.18
C THR A 65 3.41 1.46 -4.36
N ALA A 66 3.00 1.88 -5.56
CA ALA A 66 3.14 1.07 -6.77
C ALA A 66 4.59 0.81 -7.18
N PHE A 67 5.54 1.59 -6.65
CA PHE A 67 6.98 1.40 -6.84
C PHE A 67 7.66 0.71 -5.65
N ALA A 68 6.91 0.25 -4.63
CA ALA A 68 7.46 -0.43 -3.46
C ALA A 68 7.92 -1.88 -3.73
N TRP A 69 8.23 -2.20 -4.99
CA TRP A 69 8.73 -3.52 -5.37
C TRP A 69 10.11 -3.75 -4.76
N PRO A 70 10.39 -4.98 -4.29
CA PRO A 70 11.76 -5.36 -3.96
C PRO A 70 12.61 -5.26 -5.23
N MET A 71 13.59 -4.35 -5.23
CA MET A 71 14.72 -4.38 -6.15
C MET A 71 15.76 -5.39 -5.66
#